data_AF-A0A1F2R3Q8-F1
#
_entry.id   AF-A0A1F2R3Q8-F1
#
_cell.length_a   1.000
_cell.length_b   1.000
_cell.length_c   1.000
_cell.angle_alpha   90.00
_cell.angle_beta   90.00
_cell.angle_gamma   90.00
#
_symmetry.space_group_name_H-M   'P 1'
#
loop_
_entity.id
_entity.type
_entity.pdbx_description
1 polymer ?
#
loop_
_entity_poly.entity_id
_entity_poly.type
_entity_poly.pdbx_seq_one_letter_code
_entity_poly.pdbx_strand_id
1 'polypeptide(L)'
;MGAVSLFFFFREGIPVSAVSAEVYRLISSPTLPAIPLLTACGYVLAESGASSRLLRFFRSLLGFMPGGLAVIVTVVLALFTTFTGGSGVTIIAVGGLVYPMLRKDGYPEGFSLGLVTAAGSLGLLFPPSLPVILYSVVAGTREHNVPADTLYLGGLVPGTLMILMVAAYAIHKGARLGIPRSAFSPREVLAATGDAKWELALPFFVVGLFASGRTSMVETAAAALAYVVVVECFLTRDLHPLRTLPTALVKSSVLTGAVLILLSAAMGITSYVVDAQLPEALVAWVKGHIHSQVMFLLALNALLLVIGSLVEIYAAIVVLAPLVVPVASAFGVDPIHQGVIFLANLEAGFLCPPFGLNLFLSSSRFGKPLTQVTRNTFPFLLIIAAAVLLITYVPWMSLGVVRALGKS
;
A
#
# COMPACT_ATOMS: atom_id res chain seq x y z
N MET A 1 6.01 -1.20 22.05
CA MET A 1 6.86 -2.12 21.28
C MET A 1 8.30 -2.11 21.81
N GLY A 2 9.10 -1.05 21.64
CA GLY A 2 10.50 -1.02 22.11
C GLY A 2 10.73 -1.32 23.61
N ALA A 3 9.88 -0.80 24.50
CA ALA A 3 9.97 -1.11 25.94
C ALA A 3 9.59 -2.57 26.27
N VAL A 4 8.68 -3.15 25.49
CA VAL A 4 8.21 -4.53 25.67
C VAL A 4 9.27 -5.52 25.17
N SER A 5 9.92 -5.23 24.04
CA SER A 5 11.04 -6.03 23.55
C SER A 5 12.25 -5.97 24.48
N LEU A 6 12.61 -4.79 25.00
CA LEU A 6 13.66 -4.66 26.01
C LEU A 6 13.35 -5.43 27.30
N PHE A 7 12.09 -5.44 27.74
CA PHE A 7 11.66 -6.22 28.90
C PHE A 7 11.77 -7.73 28.68
N PHE A 8 11.35 -8.24 27.52
CA PHE A 8 11.50 -9.67 27.19
C PHE A 8 12.96 -10.09 27.04
N PHE A 9 13.79 -9.28 26.37
CA PHE A 9 15.23 -9.52 26.28
C PHE A 9 15.92 -9.56 27.64
N PHE A 10 15.57 -8.64 28.54
CA PHE A 10 16.11 -8.60 29.90
C PHE A 10 15.67 -9.80 30.73
N ARG A 11 14.44 -10.28 30.53
CA ARG A 11 13.89 -11.44 31.24
C ARG A 11 14.56 -12.76 30.82
N GLU A 12 15.02 -12.86 29.57
CA GLU A 12 15.61 -14.09 29.01
C GLU A 12 17.14 -14.10 28.98
N GLY A 13 17.80 -13.04 29.46
CA GLY A 13 19.27 -12.97 29.55
C GLY A 13 19.98 -12.82 28.20
N ILE A 14 19.24 -12.48 27.14
CA ILE A 14 19.81 -12.17 25.83
C ILE A 14 20.55 -10.84 25.94
N PRO A 15 21.83 -10.76 25.53
CA PRO A 15 22.60 -9.56 25.69
C PRO A 15 21.99 -8.41 24.89
N VAL A 16 21.83 -7.24 25.54
CA VAL A 16 21.25 -6.03 24.93
C VAL A 16 21.99 -5.61 23.65
N SER A 17 23.25 -6.03 23.48
CA SER A 17 24.03 -5.86 22.25
C SER A 17 23.41 -6.52 21.02
N ALA A 18 22.58 -7.57 21.16
CA ALA A 18 21.84 -8.19 20.06
C ALA A 18 20.88 -7.19 19.40
N VAL A 19 20.23 -6.32 20.20
CA VAL A 19 19.38 -5.24 19.68
C VAL A 19 20.21 -4.26 18.85
N SER A 20 21.38 -3.86 19.34
CA SER A 20 22.26 -2.92 18.65
C SER A 20 22.84 -3.50 17.35
N ALA A 21 23.24 -4.77 17.35
CA ALA A 21 23.74 -5.48 16.17
C ALA A 21 22.68 -5.62 15.09
N GLU A 22 21.43 -5.82 15.50
CA GLU A 22 20.31 -6.02 14.61
C GLU A 22 19.82 -4.68 14.01
N VAL A 23 19.77 -3.62 14.82
CA VAL A 23 19.59 -2.24 14.32
C VAL A 23 20.69 -1.87 13.32
N TYR A 24 21.94 -2.24 13.60
CA TYR A 24 23.06 -2.04 12.66
C TYR A 24 22.84 -2.81 11.35
N ARG A 25 22.38 -4.07 11.41
CA ARG A 25 22.06 -4.89 10.23
C ARG A 25 21.00 -4.22 9.35
N LEU A 26 19.94 -3.65 9.94
CA LEU A 26 18.91 -2.89 9.22
C LEU A 26 19.47 -1.64 8.54
N ILE A 27 20.23 -0.82 9.29
CA ILE A 27 20.82 0.41 8.75
C ILE A 27 21.80 0.09 7.62
N SER A 28 22.50 -1.04 7.71
CA SER A 28 23.38 -1.55 6.66
C SER A 28 22.65 -2.21 5.48
N SER A 29 21.32 -2.37 5.54
CA SER A 29 20.55 -2.98 4.46
C SER A 29 20.56 -2.09 3.22
N PRO A 30 20.97 -2.63 2.04
CA PRO A 30 21.08 -1.85 0.82
C PRO A 30 19.73 -1.40 0.25
N THR A 31 18.59 -1.88 0.76
CA THR A 31 17.25 -1.50 0.30
C THR A 31 16.57 -0.47 1.20
N LEU A 32 17.02 -0.33 2.45
CA LEU A 32 16.40 0.54 3.45
C LEU A 32 16.35 2.02 3.04
N PRO A 33 17.39 2.61 2.40
CA PRO A 33 17.33 4.00 1.93
C PRO A 33 16.24 4.27 0.88
N ALA A 34 15.71 3.23 0.20
CA ALA A 34 14.63 3.41 -0.76
C ALA A 34 13.33 3.90 -0.07
N ILE A 35 13.13 3.54 1.20
CA ILE A 35 11.97 3.92 2.00
C ILE A 35 11.84 5.45 2.12
N PRO A 36 12.82 6.20 2.67
CA PRO A 36 12.76 7.66 2.71
C PRO A 36 12.59 8.31 1.34
N LEU A 37 13.31 7.80 0.34
CA LEU A 37 13.36 8.42 -0.99
C LEU A 37 12.01 8.32 -1.71
N LEU A 38 11.38 7.15 -1.69
CA LEU A 38 10.04 6.95 -2.26
C LEU A 38 8.97 7.67 -1.45
N THR A 39 9.07 7.65 -0.10
CA THR A 39 8.16 8.45 0.76
C THR A 39 8.24 9.93 0.40
N ALA A 40 9.46 10.48 0.26
CA ALA A 40 9.66 11.86 -0.14
C ALA A 40 9.08 12.15 -1.52
N CYS A 41 9.28 11.25 -2.49
CA CYS A 41 8.70 11.35 -3.83
C CYS A 41 7.17 11.48 -3.77
N GLY A 42 6.51 10.60 -3.00
CA GLY A 42 5.06 10.64 -2.81
C GLY A 42 4.57 11.94 -2.15
N TYR A 43 5.29 12.45 -1.14
CA TYR A 43 4.94 13.72 -0.50
C TYR A 43 5.13 14.93 -1.41
N VAL A 44 6.19 14.97 -2.23
CA VAL A 44 6.41 16.06 -3.19
C VAL A 44 5.27 16.09 -4.22
N LEU A 45 4.84 14.93 -4.74
CA LEU A 45 3.68 14.84 -5.64
C LEU A 45 2.36 15.21 -4.95
N ALA A 46 2.18 14.82 -3.69
CA ALA A 46 0.95 15.07 -2.96
C ALA A 46 0.77 16.55 -2.60
N GLU A 47 1.88 17.27 -2.38
CA GLU A 47 1.89 18.71 -2.10
C GLU A 47 1.98 19.56 -3.38
N SER A 48 2.19 18.96 -4.56
CA SER A 48 2.17 19.64 -5.86
C SER A 48 0.78 19.67 -6.50
N GLY A 49 0.68 20.27 -7.69
CA GLY A 49 -0.50 20.26 -8.54
C GLY A 49 -0.73 18.93 -9.28
N ALA A 50 0.14 17.92 -9.09
CA ALA A 50 0.05 16.61 -9.75
C ALA A 50 -1.31 15.94 -9.54
N SER A 51 -1.85 16.00 -8.32
CA SER A 51 -3.16 15.43 -7.99
C SER A 51 -4.27 15.99 -8.89
N SER A 52 -4.26 17.29 -9.11
CA SER A 52 -5.24 17.98 -9.95
C SER A 52 -5.07 17.67 -11.44
N ARG A 53 -3.82 17.61 -11.93
CA ARG A 53 -3.50 17.26 -13.32
C ARG A 53 -3.89 15.83 -13.66
N LEU A 54 -3.50 14.87 -12.81
CA LEU A 54 -3.89 13.47 -12.96
C LEU A 54 -5.40 13.31 -12.92
N LEU A 55 -6.08 14.00 -12.00
CA LEU A 55 -7.54 13.98 -11.94
C LEU A 55 -8.19 14.53 -13.21
N ARG A 56 -7.66 15.63 -13.78
CA ARG A 56 -8.12 16.18 -15.07
C ARG A 56 -7.92 15.18 -16.21
N PHE A 57 -6.76 14.53 -16.27
CA PHE A 57 -6.45 13.50 -17.27
C PHE A 57 -7.39 12.29 -17.17
N PHE A 58 -7.55 11.71 -15.99
CA PHE A 58 -8.48 10.59 -15.84
C PHE A 58 -9.93 11.03 -16.08
N ARG A 59 -10.29 12.28 -15.79
CA ARG A 59 -11.60 12.87 -16.13
C ARG A 59 -11.85 12.98 -17.62
N SER A 60 -10.87 13.38 -18.41
CA SER A 60 -11.03 13.44 -19.86
C SER A 60 -11.17 12.04 -20.47
N LEU A 61 -10.51 11.02 -19.89
CA LEU A 61 -10.61 9.63 -20.33
C LEU A 61 -11.90 8.92 -19.92
N LEU A 62 -12.33 9.06 -18.65
CA LEU A 62 -13.35 8.21 -18.04
C LEU A 62 -14.65 8.97 -17.70
N GLY A 63 -14.69 10.28 -17.91
CA GLY A 63 -15.86 11.12 -17.56
C GLY A 63 -17.12 10.83 -18.38
N PHE A 64 -17.00 10.10 -19.50
CA PHE A 64 -18.14 9.66 -20.30
C PHE A 64 -18.92 8.51 -19.64
N MET A 65 -18.30 7.78 -18.71
CA MET A 65 -18.91 6.63 -18.07
C MET A 65 -19.85 7.06 -16.93
N PRO A 66 -20.95 6.32 -16.70
CA PRO A 66 -21.76 6.54 -15.50
C PRO A 66 -20.92 6.30 -14.25
N GLY A 67 -20.89 7.25 -13.34
CA GLY A 67 -20.01 7.16 -12.16
C GLY A 67 -18.54 7.51 -12.44
N GLY A 68 -18.23 8.11 -13.60
CA GLY A 68 -16.87 8.36 -14.07
C GLY A 68 -15.98 9.01 -13.00
N LEU A 69 -16.44 10.09 -12.35
CA LEU A 69 -15.64 10.77 -11.32
C LEU A 69 -15.25 9.84 -10.15
N ALA A 70 -16.12 8.93 -9.73
CA ALA A 70 -15.81 8.00 -8.65
C ALA A 70 -14.79 6.93 -9.08
N VAL A 71 -14.87 6.45 -10.34
CA VAL A 71 -13.84 5.58 -10.92
C VAL A 71 -12.50 6.29 -10.99
N ILE A 72 -12.51 7.53 -11.46
CA ILE A 72 -11.33 8.39 -11.57
C ILE A 72 -10.68 8.59 -10.21
N VAL A 73 -11.46 8.92 -9.19
CA VAL A 73 -10.96 9.05 -7.81
C VAL A 73 -10.36 7.74 -7.31
N THR A 74 -10.97 6.60 -7.63
CA THR A 74 -10.43 5.28 -7.26
C THR A 74 -9.03 5.08 -7.84
N VAL A 75 -8.87 5.33 -9.15
CA VAL A 75 -7.60 5.15 -9.85
C VAL A 75 -6.54 6.15 -9.39
N VAL A 76 -6.91 7.42 -9.20
CA VAL A 76 -5.99 8.46 -8.72
C VAL A 76 -5.51 8.14 -7.30
N LEU A 77 -6.41 7.78 -6.38
CA LEU A 77 -6.01 7.42 -5.01
C LEU A 77 -5.13 6.17 -5.00
N ALA A 78 -5.46 5.14 -5.79
CA ALA A 78 -4.60 3.96 -5.91
C ALA A 78 -3.20 4.33 -6.42
N LEU A 79 -3.10 5.13 -7.49
CA LEU A 79 -1.82 5.57 -8.04
C LEU A 79 -0.99 6.36 -7.01
N PHE A 80 -1.60 7.28 -6.27
CA PHE A 80 -0.88 8.04 -5.24
C PHE A 80 -0.40 7.16 -4.09
N THR A 81 -1.22 6.19 -3.67
CA THR A 81 -0.85 5.24 -2.61
C THR A 81 0.35 4.39 -2.98
N THR A 82 0.52 4.06 -4.26
CA THR A 82 1.71 3.38 -4.77
C THR A 82 3.00 4.19 -4.55
N PHE A 83 2.94 5.53 -4.62
CA PHE A 83 4.10 6.40 -4.40
C PHE A 83 4.31 6.79 -2.95
N THR A 84 3.23 7.11 -2.23
CA THR A 84 3.32 7.50 -0.81
C THR A 84 3.64 6.31 0.09
N GLY A 85 3.38 5.09 -0.38
CA GLY A 85 3.56 3.85 0.37
C GLY A 85 2.64 3.71 1.59
N GLY A 86 1.78 4.71 1.84
CA GLY A 86 0.94 4.79 3.02
C GLY A 86 -0.44 5.33 2.68
N SER A 87 -1.46 4.51 2.95
CA SER A 87 -2.87 4.88 2.71
C SER A 87 -3.28 6.16 3.43
N GLY A 88 -2.70 6.41 4.61
CA GLY A 88 -2.99 7.58 5.41
C GLY A 88 -2.63 8.91 4.75
N VAL A 89 -1.45 8.97 4.11
CA VAL A 89 -0.99 10.18 3.40
C VAL A 89 -1.92 10.47 2.22
N THR A 90 -2.29 9.43 1.48
CA THR A 90 -3.22 9.56 0.35
C THR A 90 -4.59 10.07 0.79
N ILE A 91 -5.15 9.56 1.90
CA ILE A 91 -6.43 10.02 2.44
C ILE A 91 -6.35 11.48 2.91
N ILE A 92 -5.28 11.85 3.62
CA ILE A 92 -5.14 13.19 4.19
C ILE A 92 -4.87 14.24 3.10
N ALA A 93 -3.94 13.98 2.19
CA ALA A 93 -3.53 14.93 1.16
C ALA A 93 -4.51 14.92 -0.01
N VAL A 94 -4.57 13.80 -0.74
CA VAL A 94 -5.36 13.68 -1.98
C VAL A 94 -6.84 13.56 -1.67
N GLY A 95 -7.21 12.79 -0.65
CA GLY A 95 -8.59 12.63 -0.18
C GLY A 95 -9.25 13.96 0.19
N GLY A 96 -8.49 14.89 0.78
CA GLY A 96 -8.93 16.26 1.08
C GLY A 96 -9.34 17.08 -0.15
N LEU A 97 -8.76 16.78 -1.31
CA LEU A 97 -9.08 17.42 -2.59
C LEU A 97 -10.22 16.71 -3.30
N VAL A 98 -10.22 15.38 -3.37
CA VAL A 98 -11.22 14.63 -4.14
C VAL A 98 -12.56 14.50 -3.44
N TYR A 99 -12.60 14.47 -2.10
CA TYR A 99 -13.84 14.43 -1.33
C TYR A 99 -14.79 15.60 -1.65
N PRO A 100 -14.38 16.88 -1.54
CA PRO A 100 -15.27 18.00 -1.88
C PRO A 100 -15.65 18.00 -3.37
N MET A 101 -14.80 17.49 -4.26
CA MET A 101 -15.13 17.35 -5.67
C MET A 101 -16.26 16.34 -5.91
N LEU A 102 -16.20 15.16 -5.29
CA LEU A 102 -17.30 14.19 -5.34
C LEU A 102 -18.61 14.79 -4.83
N ARG A 103 -18.56 15.60 -3.76
CA ARG A 103 -19.74 16.26 -3.22
C ARG A 103 -20.31 17.30 -4.18
N LYS A 104 -19.47 18.09 -4.84
CA LYS A 104 -19.88 19.08 -5.86
C LYS A 104 -20.50 18.42 -7.10
N ASP A 105 -20.03 17.23 -7.46
CA ASP A 105 -20.53 16.46 -8.61
C ASP A 105 -21.83 15.69 -8.31
N GLY A 106 -22.37 15.81 -7.09
CA GLY A 106 -23.67 15.25 -6.70
C GLY A 106 -23.61 13.91 -5.96
N TYR A 107 -22.42 13.37 -5.66
CA TYR A 107 -22.33 12.11 -4.92
C TYR A 107 -22.73 12.30 -3.44
N PRO A 108 -23.55 11.39 -2.86
CA PRO A 108 -23.93 11.42 -1.45
C PRO A 108 -22.72 11.35 -0.51
N GLU A 109 -22.84 11.99 0.65
CA GLU A 109 -21.75 12.11 1.63
C GLU A 109 -21.19 10.75 2.02
N GLY A 110 -22.09 9.80 2.31
CA GLY A 110 -21.68 8.47 2.71
C GLY A 110 -20.94 7.71 1.61
N PHE A 111 -21.36 7.84 0.37
CA PHE A 111 -20.64 7.23 -0.75
C PHE A 111 -19.25 7.87 -0.91
N SER A 112 -19.16 9.20 -0.89
CA SER A 112 -17.88 9.91 -1.04
C SER A 112 -16.90 9.60 0.09
N LEU A 113 -17.36 9.55 1.35
CA LEU A 113 -16.53 9.17 2.49
C LEU A 113 -16.03 7.73 2.35
N GLY A 114 -16.93 6.78 2.07
CA GLY A 114 -16.57 5.37 1.95
C GLY A 114 -15.58 5.12 0.80
N LEU A 115 -15.82 5.76 -0.35
CA LEU A 115 -14.96 5.63 -1.52
C LEU A 115 -13.55 6.15 -1.26
N VAL A 116 -13.41 7.37 -0.74
CA VAL A 116 -12.10 7.97 -0.48
C VAL A 116 -11.34 7.18 0.60
N THR A 117 -12.05 6.68 1.60
CA THR A 117 -11.46 5.87 2.68
C THR A 117 -10.93 4.53 2.15
N ALA A 118 -11.71 3.85 1.29
CA ALA A 118 -11.33 2.55 0.73
C ALA A 118 -10.29 2.66 -0.38
N ALA A 119 -10.47 3.60 -1.32
CA ALA A 119 -9.56 3.77 -2.44
C ALA A 119 -8.17 4.27 -2.02
N GLY A 120 -8.06 4.89 -0.84
CA GLY A 120 -6.79 5.29 -0.25
C GLY A 120 -5.82 4.14 -0.01
N SER A 121 -6.25 2.87 0.00
CA SER A 121 -5.36 1.72 0.23
C SER A 121 -5.05 0.89 -1.03
N LEU A 122 -5.83 1.01 -2.11
CA LEU A 122 -5.78 0.14 -3.30
C LEU A 122 -4.44 0.14 -4.07
N GLY A 123 -3.54 1.07 -3.76
CA GLY A 123 -2.23 1.21 -4.41
C GLY A 123 -1.11 0.35 -3.84
N LEU A 124 -1.33 -0.35 -2.73
CA LEU A 124 -0.26 -0.95 -1.92
C LEU A 124 0.41 -2.19 -2.55
N LEU A 125 -0.17 -2.76 -3.61
CA LEU A 125 0.39 -3.93 -4.31
C LEU A 125 1.19 -3.57 -5.57
N PHE A 126 1.18 -2.31 -5.99
CA PHE A 126 1.79 -1.86 -7.24
C PHE A 126 3.18 -1.25 -7.03
N PRO A 127 4.09 -1.34 -8.01
CA PRO A 127 5.41 -0.69 -7.92
C PRO A 127 5.30 0.84 -7.98
N PRO A 128 6.01 1.61 -7.11
CA PRO A 128 7.06 1.21 -6.17
C PRO A 128 6.62 1.13 -4.68
N SER A 129 5.44 0.59 -4.37
CA SER A 129 4.88 0.61 -3.01
C SER A 129 5.82 0.07 -1.92
N LEU A 130 6.01 0.86 -0.87
CA LEU A 130 6.89 0.53 0.25
C LEU A 130 6.56 -0.78 0.98
N PRO A 131 5.27 -1.16 1.21
CA PRO A 131 4.96 -2.40 1.90
C PRO A 131 5.44 -3.66 1.20
N VAL A 132 5.44 -3.69 -0.14
CA VAL A 132 6.00 -4.81 -0.92
C VAL A 132 7.51 -4.95 -0.69
N ILE A 133 8.23 -3.82 -0.71
CA ILE A 133 9.68 -3.80 -0.46
C ILE A 133 9.97 -4.30 0.95
N LEU A 134 9.24 -3.79 1.93
CA LEU A 134 9.45 -4.19 3.31
C LEU A 134 9.15 -5.67 3.53
N TYR A 135 8.05 -6.17 2.96
CA TYR A 135 7.72 -7.58 3.03
C TYR A 135 8.83 -8.44 2.41
N SER A 136 9.34 -8.05 1.23
CA SER A 136 10.46 -8.74 0.57
C SER A 136 11.71 -8.82 1.48
N VAL A 137 12.03 -7.74 2.19
CA VAL A 137 13.21 -7.67 3.08
C VAL A 137 13.02 -8.51 4.34
N VAL A 138 11.82 -8.51 4.94
CA VAL A 138 11.54 -9.23 6.19
C VAL A 138 11.27 -10.71 5.95
N ALA A 139 10.46 -11.03 4.92
CA ALA A 139 10.10 -12.39 4.57
C ALA A 139 11.23 -13.11 3.81
N GLY A 140 12.12 -12.35 3.15
CA GLY A 140 13.31 -12.86 2.47
C GLY A 140 14.28 -13.50 3.46
N THR A 141 14.12 -14.79 3.69
CA THR A 141 15.06 -15.61 4.47
C THR A 141 16.02 -16.33 3.53
N ARG A 142 17.12 -16.90 4.05
CA ARG A 142 18.09 -17.66 3.24
C ARG A 142 17.47 -18.84 2.48
N GLU A 143 16.34 -19.37 2.95
CA GLU A 143 15.63 -20.52 2.35
C GLU A 143 14.48 -20.09 1.42
N HIS A 144 13.91 -18.90 1.60
CA HIS A 144 12.81 -18.37 0.81
C HIS A 144 13.16 -16.97 0.30
N ASN A 145 13.77 -16.90 -0.88
CA ASN A 145 14.01 -15.62 -1.53
C ASN A 145 12.72 -15.13 -2.20
N VAL A 146 12.20 -14.01 -1.73
CA VAL A 146 10.97 -13.40 -2.24
C VAL A 146 11.32 -12.00 -2.74
N PRO A 147 11.97 -11.86 -3.91
CA PRO A 147 12.45 -10.58 -4.37
C PRO A 147 11.27 -9.66 -4.72
N ALA A 148 11.42 -8.38 -4.37
CA ALA A 148 10.33 -7.40 -4.50
C ALA A 148 9.82 -7.28 -5.94
N ASP A 149 10.69 -7.44 -6.94
CA ASP A 149 10.32 -7.41 -8.36
C ASP A 149 9.28 -8.49 -8.72
N THR A 150 9.43 -9.68 -8.16
CA THR A 150 8.55 -10.82 -8.40
C THR A 150 7.26 -10.68 -7.61
N LEU A 151 7.31 -10.12 -6.40
CA LEU A 151 6.10 -9.72 -5.65
C LEU A 151 5.30 -8.65 -6.38
N TYR A 152 5.94 -7.65 -6.98
CA TYR A 152 5.23 -6.64 -7.78
C TYR A 152 4.52 -7.25 -8.99
N LEU A 153 5.17 -8.20 -9.67
CA LEU A 153 4.53 -8.94 -10.76
C LEU A 153 3.34 -9.77 -10.25
N GLY A 154 3.48 -10.39 -9.07
CA GLY A 154 2.40 -11.15 -8.45
C GLY A 154 1.27 -10.27 -7.89
N GLY A 155 1.55 -9.03 -7.52
CA GLY A 155 0.57 -8.06 -7.01
C GLY A 155 -0.22 -7.34 -8.10
N LEU A 156 0.27 -7.33 -9.35
CA LEU A 156 -0.31 -6.55 -10.45
C LEU A 156 -1.78 -6.93 -10.74
N VAL A 157 -2.05 -8.22 -10.96
CA VAL A 157 -3.40 -8.73 -11.25
C VAL A 157 -4.32 -8.61 -10.02
N PRO A 158 -3.91 -9.03 -8.81
CA PRO A 158 -4.66 -8.85 -7.56
C PRO A 158 -5.03 -7.39 -7.27
N GLY A 159 -4.07 -6.46 -7.34
CA GLY A 159 -4.33 -5.05 -7.12
C GLY A 159 -5.28 -4.46 -8.16
N THR A 160 -5.12 -4.88 -9.43
CA THR A 160 -6.02 -4.44 -10.51
C THR A 160 -7.43 -4.97 -10.29
N LEU A 161 -7.60 -6.23 -9.85
CA LEU A 161 -8.91 -6.78 -9.49
C LEU A 161 -9.58 -5.91 -8.41
N MET A 162 -8.86 -5.55 -7.35
CA MET A 162 -9.41 -4.74 -6.25
C MET A 162 -9.88 -3.37 -6.75
N ILE A 163 -9.08 -2.69 -7.59
CA ILE A 163 -9.46 -1.44 -8.24
C ILE A 163 -10.72 -1.63 -9.10
N LEU A 164 -10.76 -2.67 -9.93
CA LEU A 164 -11.88 -2.95 -10.83
C LEU A 164 -13.17 -3.24 -10.07
N MET A 165 -13.10 -3.99 -8.97
CA MET A 165 -14.28 -4.30 -8.15
C MET A 165 -14.85 -3.04 -7.47
N VAL A 166 -13.98 -2.18 -6.93
CA VAL A 166 -14.40 -0.89 -6.37
C VAL A 166 -14.94 0.05 -7.45
N ALA A 167 -14.29 0.10 -8.61
CA ALA A 167 -14.73 0.89 -9.76
C ALA A 167 -16.09 0.41 -10.31
N ALA A 168 -16.32 -0.90 -10.39
CA ALA A 168 -17.59 -1.47 -10.82
C ALA A 168 -18.74 -1.07 -9.88
N TYR A 169 -18.50 -1.11 -8.57
CA TYR A 169 -19.47 -0.61 -7.59
C TYR A 169 -19.71 0.89 -7.71
N ALA A 170 -18.66 1.67 -7.97
CA ALA A 170 -18.76 3.10 -8.23
C ALA A 170 -19.59 3.43 -9.48
N ILE A 171 -19.39 2.68 -10.57
CA ILE A 171 -20.18 2.79 -11.80
C ILE A 171 -21.65 2.49 -11.53
N HIS A 172 -21.94 1.39 -10.83
CA HIS A 172 -23.30 0.99 -10.48
C HIS A 172 -24.00 2.05 -9.63
N LYS A 173 -23.33 2.60 -8.62
CA LYS A 173 -23.88 3.68 -7.79
C LYS A 173 -24.05 4.98 -8.57
N GLY A 174 -23.07 5.38 -9.38
CA GLY A 174 -23.15 6.57 -10.21
C GLY A 174 -24.28 6.51 -11.24
N ALA A 175 -24.51 5.33 -11.85
CA ALA A 175 -25.63 5.09 -12.74
C ALA A 175 -26.98 5.24 -12.02
N ARG A 176 -27.13 4.65 -10.83
CA ARG A 176 -28.38 4.75 -10.05
C ARG A 176 -28.67 6.16 -9.55
N LEU A 177 -27.63 6.93 -9.26
CA LEU A 177 -27.76 8.31 -8.78
C LEU A 177 -28.00 9.31 -9.90
N GLY A 178 -27.91 8.90 -11.18
CA GLY A 178 -28.09 9.80 -12.32
C GLY A 178 -27.03 10.91 -12.38
N ILE A 179 -25.81 10.66 -11.89
CA ILE A 179 -24.72 11.64 -11.88
C ILE A 179 -24.44 12.10 -13.32
N PRO A 180 -24.37 13.43 -13.58
CA PRO A 180 -24.15 13.97 -14.91
C PRO A 180 -22.84 13.46 -15.52
N ARG A 181 -22.90 13.09 -16.80
CA ARG A 181 -21.75 12.58 -17.56
C ARG A 181 -21.13 13.72 -18.35
N SER A 182 -19.81 13.77 -18.43
CA SER A 182 -19.13 14.70 -19.33
C SER A 182 -18.96 14.06 -20.71
N ALA A 183 -19.18 14.82 -21.78
CA ALA A 183 -18.93 14.34 -23.13
C ALA A 183 -17.45 14.00 -23.32
N PHE A 184 -17.16 12.87 -23.98
CA PHE A 184 -15.80 12.51 -24.34
C PHE A 184 -15.29 13.46 -25.43
N SER A 185 -14.20 14.17 -25.16
CA SER A 185 -13.57 15.09 -26.11
C SER A 185 -12.13 14.65 -26.35
N PRO A 186 -11.81 14.12 -27.54
CA PRO A 186 -10.43 13.73 -27.88
C PRO A 186 -9.43 14.88 -27.76
N ARG A 187 -9.88 16.12 -28.02
CA ARG A 187 -9.06 17.32 -27.85
C ARG A 187 -8.72 17.59 -26.39
N GLU A 188 -9.68 17.39 -25.49
CA GLU A 188 -9.45 17.54 -24.05
C GLU A 188 -8.56 16.40 -23.51
N VAL A 189 -8.70 15.19 -24.05
CA VAL A 189 -7.80 14.07 -23.71
C VAL A 189 -6.36 14.42 -24.07
N LEU A 190 -6.12 14.90 -25.29
CA LEU A 190 -4.78 15.25 -25.73
C LEU A 190 -4.20 16.43 -24.92
N ALA A 191 -5.01 17.45 -24.64
CA ALA A 191 -4.61 18.59 -23.81
C ALA A 191 -4.28 18.15 -22.37
N ALA A 192 -5.15 17.38 -21.73
CA ALA A 192 -4.94 16.88 -20.38
C ALA A 192 -3.77 15.89 -20.29
N THR A 193 -3.50 15.13 -21.35
CA THR A 193 -2.31 14.27 -21.46
C THR A 193 -1.05 15.12 -21.53
N GLY A 194 -1.08 16.22 -22.31
CA GLY A 194 0.01 17.20 -22.39
C GLY A 194 0.30 17.87 -21.05
N ASP A 195 -0.73 18.17 -20.27
CA ASP A 195 -0.60 18.74 -18.93
C ASP A 195 -0.04 17.72 -17.93
N ALA A 196 -0.56 16.48 -17.92
CA ALA A 196 -0.19 15.44 -16.97
C ALA A 196 0.99 14.56 -17.41
N LYS A 197 1.68 14.92 -18.50
CA LYS A 197 2.68 14.05 -19.16
C LYS A 197 3.82 13.65 -18.23
N TRP A 198 4.20 14.53 -17.31
CA TRP A 198 5.32 14.27 -16.41
C TRP A 198 4.94 13.32 -15.28
N GLU A 199 3.73 13.43 -14.76
CA GLU A 199 3.20 12.55 -13.72
C GLU A 199 2.89 11.17 -14.30
N LEU A 200 2.34 11.12 -15.52
CA LEU A 200 2.06 9.87 -16.22
C LEU A 200 3.33 9.13 -16.63
N ALA A 201 4.42 9.84 -16.93
CA ALA A 201 5.71 9.22 -17.24
C ALA A 201 6.38 8.59 -16.02
N LEU A 202 6.07 9.03 -14.80
CA LEU A 202 6.78 8.61 -13.58
C LEU A 202 6.67 7.09 -13.29
N PRO A 203 5.49 6.44 -13.29
CA PRO A 203 5.42 4.99 -13.10
C PRO A 203 6.26 4.21 -14.13
N PHE A 204 6.18 4.60 -15.41
CA PHE A 204 6.96 3.96 -16.47
C PHE A 204 8.45 4.23 -16.34
N PHE A 205 8.85 5.41 -15.88
CA PHE A 205 10.24 5.75 -15.60
C PHE A 205 10.78 4.86 -14.47
N VAL A 206 10.06 4.74 -13.35
CA VAL A 206 10.46 3.91 -12.21
C VAL A 206 10.54 2.44 -12.61
N VAL A 207 9.49 1.91 -13.25
CA VAL A 207 9.45 0.50 -13.68
C VAL A 207 10.50 0.23 -14.74
N GLY A 208 10.66 1.10 -15.74
CA GLY A 208 11.62 0.93 -16.82
C GLY A 208 13.07 0.99 -16.33
N LEU A 209 13.38 1.94 -15.43
CA LEU A 209 14.71 2.07 -14.84
C LEU A 209 15.04 0.83 -14.01
N PHE A 210 14.14 0.40 -13.13
CA PHE A 210 14.33 -0.78 -12.30
C PHE A 210 14.37 -2.08 -13.11
N ALA A 211 13.45 -2.28 -14.05
CA ALA A 211 13.38 -3.47 -14.90
C ALA A 211 14.56 -3.59 -15.87
N SER A 212 15.27 -2.51 -16.15
CA SER A 212 16.49 -2.55 -16.95
C SER A 212 17.63 -3.35 -16.30
N GLY A 213 17.53 -3.64 -14.99
CA GLY A 213 18.55 -4.35 -14.22
C GLY A 213 19.84 -3.56 -14.01
N ARG A 214 19.91 -2.31 -14.50
CA ARG A 214 21.09 -1.44 -14.39
C ARG A 214 21.16 -0.68 -13.09
N THR A 215 20.01 -0.46 -12.45
CA THR A 215 19.90 0.30 -11.21
C THR A 215 19.37 -0.56 -10.08
N SER A 216 19.92 -0.34 -8.89
CA SER A 216 19.35 -0.85 -7.66
C SER A 216 18.01 -0.17 -7.34
N MET A 217 17.29 -0.73 -6.37
CA MET A 217 16.05 -0.13 -5.88
C MET A 217 16.26 1.28 -5.30
N VAL A 218 17.39 1.49 -4.61
CA VAL A 218 17.74 2.80 -4.04
C VAL A 218 18.07 3.81 -5.12
N GLU A 219 18.84 3.42 -6.13
CA GLU A 219 19.16 4.30 -7.27
C GLU A 219 17.89 4.68 -8.05
N THR A 220 16.98 3.72 -8.22
CA THR A 220 15.67 3.96 -8.84
C THR A 220 14.84 4.95 -8.02
N ALA A 221 14.78 4.77 -6.69
CA ALA A 221 14.08 5.67 -5.79
C ALA A 221 14.69 7.09 -5.77
N ALA A 222 16.03 7.19 -5.78
CA ALA A 222 16.74 8.45 -5.85
C ALA A 222 16.47 9.18 -7.18
N ALA A 223 16.50 8.45 -8.29
CA ALA A 223 16.17 8.98 -9.61
C ALA A 223 14.71 9.45 -9.68
N ALA A 224 13.77 8.71 -9.09
CA ALA A 224 12.36 9.08 -9.01
C ALA A 224 12.15 10.39 -8.22
N LEU A 225 12.77 10.51 -7.05
CA LEU A 225 12.71 11.73 -6.25
C LEU A 225 13.35 12.91 -6.99
N ALA A 226 14.53 12.72 -7.59
CA ALA A 226 15.20 13.75 -8.38
C ALA A 226 14.32 14.21 -9.56
N TYR A 227 13.72 13.27 -10.28
CA TYR A 227 12.79 13.55 -11.37
C TYR A 227 11.61 14.40 -10.89
N VAL A 228 10.93 13.99 -9.81
CA VAL A 228 9.77 14.72 -9.28
C VAL A 228 10.16 16.11 -8.79
N VAL A 229 11.30 16.25 -8.10
CA VAL A 229 11.79 17.57 -7.65
C VAL A 229 12.09 18.46 -8.85
N VAL A 230 12.72 17.95 -9.90
CA VAL A 230 13.03 18.72 -11.11
C VAL A 230 11.74 19.15 -11.81
N VAL A 231 10.81 18.22 -12.02
CA VAL A 231 9.52 18.48 -12.66
C VAL A 231 8.73 19.52 -11.85
N GLU A 232 8.53 19.28 -10.55
CA GLU A 232 7.61 20.07 -9.74
C GLU A 232 8.15 21.44 -9.34
N CYS A 233 9.47 21.58 -9.23
CA CYS A 233 10.07 22.87 -8.90
C CYS A 233 10.40 23.72 -10.12
N PHE A 234 10.85 23.12 -11.23
CA PHE A 234 11.42 23.88 -12.35
C PHE A 234 10.55 23.86 -13.61
N LEU A 235 9.87 22.74 -13.91
CA LEU A 235 9.06 22.61 -15.12
C LEU A 235 7.63 23.07 -14.90
N THR A 236 6.89 22.44 -13.97
CA THR A 236 5.50 22.82 -13.64
C THR A 236 5.47 24.04 -12.72
N ARG A 237 6.52 24.21 -11.90
CA ARG A 237 6.68 25.30 -10.92
C ARG A 237 5.56 25.34 -9.88
N ASP A 238 5.00 24.18 -9.54
CA ASP A 238 4.02 24.03 -8.48
C ASP A 238 4.64 24.26 -7.09
N LEU A 239 5.92 23.93 -6.93
CA LEU A 239 6.63 24.00 -5.66
C LEU A 239 7.82 24.95 -5.73
N HIS A 240 7.95 25.83 -4.74
CA HIS A 240 9.13 26.68 -4.60
C HIS A 240 10.29 25.90 -3.94
N PRO A 241 11.46 25.79 -4.61
CA PRO A 241 12.59 24.95 -4.16
C PRO A 241 13.05 25.23 -2.72
N LEU A 242 12.99 26.49 -2.28
CA LEU A 242 13.49 26.92 -0.97
C LEU A 242 12.41 27.10 0.11
N ARG A 243 11.13 26.99 -0.24
CA ARG A 243 10.03 27.30 0.71
C ARG A 243 9.10 26.11 0.92
N THR A 244 8.54 25.58 -0.16
CA THR A 244 7.55 24.49 -0.06
C THR A 244 8.21 23.12 -0.10
N LEU A 245 9.27 22.95 -0.89
CA LEU A 245 10.00 21.67 -0.96
C LEU A 245 10.57 21.23 0.39
N PRO A 246 11.28 22.08 1.18
CA PRO A 246 11.75 21.68 2.50
C PRO A 246 10.62 21.27 3.45
N THR A 247 9.48 21.95 3.36
CA THR A 247 8.30 21.62 4.17
C THR A 247 7.74 20.24 3.81
N ALA A 248 7.64 19.91 2.52
CA ALA A 248 7.23 18.58 2.06
C ALA A 248 8.22 17.49 2.50
N LEU A 249 9.53 17.75 2.40
CA LEU A 249 10.57 16.83 2.85
C LEU A 249 10.53 16.60 4.37
N VAL A 250 10.29 17.64 5.18
CA VAL A 250 10.15 17.50 6.63
C VAL A 250 8.92 16.63 6.98
N LYS A 251 7.78 16.84 6.32
CA LYS A 251 6.59 15.99 6.51
C LYS A 251 6.88 14.52 6.17
N SER A 252 7.59 14.28 5.07
CA SER A 252 8.03 12.93 4.66
C SER A 252 8.97 12.29 5.69
N SER A 253 9.91 13.05 6.24
CA SER A 253 10.87 12.57 7.24
C SER A 253 10.20 12.10 8.53
N VAL A 254 9.05 12.67 8.91
CA VAL A 254 8.27 12.20 10.07
C VAL A 254 7.74 10.78 9.84
N LEU A 255 7.15 10.51 8.67
CA LEU A 255 6.66 9.17 8.33
C LEU A 255 7.83 8.18 8.21
N THR A 256 8.89 8.59 7.52
CA THR A 256 10.10 7.77 7.39
C THR A 256 10.70 7.44 8.76
N GLY A 257 10.84 8.43 9.64
CA GLY A 257 11.39 8.25 10.99
C GLY A 257 10.55 7.29 11.81
N ALA A 258 9.22 7.39 11.73
CA ALA A 258 8.32 6.44 12.38
C ALA A 258 8.54 5.01 11.85
N VAL A 259 8.65 4.82 10.53
CA VAL A 259 8.93 3.51 9.92
C VAL A 259 10.28 2.97 10.37
N LEU A 260 11.34 3.77 10.34
CA LEU A 260 12.69 3.34 10.76
C LEU A 260 12.74 2.96 12.24
N ILE A 261 12.07 3.71 13.11
CA ILE A 261 11.95 3.37 14.55
C ILE A 261 11.19 2.05 14.72
N LEU A 262 10.08 1.85 13.99
CA LEU A 262 9.33 0.60 14.02
C LEU A 262 10.18 -0.58 13.55
N LEU A 263 10.91 -0.44 12.45
CA LEU A 263 11.82 -1.46 11.94
C LEU A 263 12.88 -1.83 12.98
N SER A 264 13.48 -0.82 13.60
CA SER A 264 14.52 -0.98 14.64
C SER A 264 13.98 -1.73 15.86
N ALA A 265 12.77 -1.40 16.32
CA ALA A 265 12.12 -2.08 17.44
C ALA A 265 11.68 -3.52 17.08
N ALA A 266 11.29 -3.73 15.84
CA ALA A 266 10.65 -4.96 15.41
C ALA A 266 11.66 -6.06 15.06
N MET A 267 12.88 -5.75 14.63
CA MET A 267 13.89 -6.82 14.50
C MET A 267 14.33 -7.39 15.84
N GLY A 268 14.33 -6.59 16.92
CA GLY A 268 14.51 -7.13 18.26
C GLY A 268 13.44 -8.20 18.55
N ILE A 269 12.20 -7.96 18.14
CA ILE A 269 11.13 -8.96 18.25
C ILE A 269 11.36 -10.13 17.29
N THR A 270 11.81 -9.91 16.06
CA THR A 270 12.08 -10.98 15.08
C THR A 270 13.19 -11.91 15.52
N SER A 271 14.34 -11.39 15.97
CA SER A 271 15.44 -12.21 16.48
C SER A 271 15.01 -12.98 17.71
N TYR A 272 14.31 -12.34 18.66
CA TYR A 272 13.71 -13.02 19.80
C TYR A 272 12.77 -14.15 19.38
N VAL A 273 11.87 -13.90 18.42
CA VAL A 273 10.90 -14.88 17.91
C VAL A 273 11.60 -16.08 17.32
N VAL A 274 12.68 -15.86 16.56
CA VAL A 274 13.50 -16.93 15.98
C VAL A 274 14.25 -17.70 17.07
N ASP A 275 14.92 -17.00 17.98
CA ASP A 275 15.69 -17.60 19.07
C ASP A 275 14.81 -18.40 20.04
N ALA A 276 13.59 -17.91 20.32
CA ALA A 276 12.60 -18.58 21.17
C ALA A 276 11.87 -19.75 20.48
N GLN A 277 12.27 -20.12 19.24
CA GLN A 277 11.65 -21.19 18.45
C GLN A 277 10.12 -21.03 18.28
N LEU A 278 9.63 -19.78 18.35
CA LEU A 278 8.21 -19.48 18.23
C LEU A 278 7.62 -19.93 16.88
N PRO A 279 8.29 -19.73 15.73
CA PRO A 279 7.80 -20.21 14.45
C PRO A 279 7.60 -21.73 14.43
N GLU A 280 8.53 -22.50 15.01
CA GLU A 280 8.48 -23.97 15.04
C GLU A 280 7.33 -24.47 15.94
N ALA A 281 7.18 -23.87 17.12
CA ALA A 281 6.07 -24.14 18.03
C ALA A 281 4.71 -23.79 17.39
N LEU A 282 4.63 -22.67 16.68
CA LEU A 282 3.44 -22.25 15.96
C LEU A 282 3.09 -23.21 14.82
N VAL A 283 4.08 -23.64 14.02
CA VAL A 283 3.89 -24.66 12.97
C VAL A 283 3.34 -25.95 13.57
N ALA A 284 3.92 -26.43 14.67
CA ALA A 284 3.48 -27.65 15.34
C ALA A 284 2.03 -27.52 15.86
N TRP A 285 1.70 -26.42 16.53
CA TRP A 285 0.36 -26.15 17.03
C TRP A 285 -0.67 -26.07 15.92
N VAL A 286 -0.36 -25.33 14.84
CA VAL A 286 -1.26 -25.17 13.69
C VAL A 286 -1.45 -26.51 12.98
N LYS A 287 -0.39 -27.28 12.71
CA LYS A 287 -0.53 -28.61 12.09
C LYS A 287 -1.31 -29.62 12.95
N GLY A 288 -1.27 -29.47 14.27
CA GLY A 288 -2.06 -30.27 15.19
C GLY A 288 -3.57 -30.00 15.13
N HIS A 289 -3.99 -28.81 14.70
CA HIS A 289 -5.41 -28.39 14.70
C HIS A 289 -5.97 -28.11 13.30
N ILE A 290 -5.12 -27.79 12.32
CA ILE A 290 -5.49 -27.44 10.94
C ILE A 290 -4.85 -28.46 10.01
N HIS A 291 -5.69 -29.21 9.31
CA HIS A 291 -5.25 -30.29 8.43
C HIS A 291 -5.43 -29.98 6.93
N SER A 292 -6.04 -28.85 6.58
CA SER A 292 -6.28 -28.44 5.20
C SER A 292 -5.69 -27.07 4.91
N GLN A 293 -5.03 -26.94 3.76
CA GLN A 293 -4.50 -25.67 3.24
C GLN A 293 -5.61 -24.61 3.11
N VAL A 294 -6.83 -25.01 2.72
CA VAL A 294 -7.97 -24.09 2.59
C VAL A 294 -8.34 -23.50 3.95
N MET A 295 -8.39 -24.33 4.99
CA MET A 295 -8.71 -23.90 6.35
C MET A 295 -7.60 -23.01 6.94
N PHE A 296 -6.32 -23.34 6.65
CA PHE A 296 -5.19 -22.49 7.00
C PHE A 296 -5.31 -21.11 6.35
N LEU A 297 -5.57 -21.05 5.04
CA LEU A 297 -5.71 -19.80 4.31
C LEU A 297 -6.89 -18.97 4.84
N LEU A 298 -8.03 -19.59 5.16
CA LEU A 298 -9.16 -18.89 5.77
C LEU A 298 -8.79 -18.29 7.13
N ALA A 299 -8.13 -19.07 7.99
CA ALA A 299 -7.67 -18.62 9.30
C ALA A 299 -6.64 -17.48 9.17
N LEU A 300 -5.74 -17.58 8.19
CA LEU A 300 -4.75 -16.56 7.88
C LEU A 300 -5.41 -15.25 7.45
N ASN A 301 -6.41 -15.29 6.57
CA ASN A 301 -7.16 -14.11 6.15
C ASN A 301 -7.84 -13.43 7.36
N ALA A 302 -8.53 -14.21 8.20
CA ALA A 302 -9.18 -13.68 9.39
C ALA A 302 -8.17 -13.04 10.36
N LEU A 303 -7.04 -13.71 10.62
CA LEU A 303 -5.97 -13.20 11.45
C LEU A 303 -5.42 -11.87 10.92
N LEU A 304 -5.06 -11.83 9.63
CA LEU A 304 -4.47 -10.65 9.01
C LEU A 304 -5.46 -9.49 8.92
N LEU A 305 -6.75 -9.75 8.69
CA LEU A 305 -7.78 -8.72 8.71
C LEU A 305 -7.90 -8.08 10.10
N VAL A 306 -7.92 -8.91 11.16
CA VAL A 306 -8.00 -8.45 12.55
C VAL A 306 -6.74 -7.67 12.91
N ILE A 307 -5.54 -8.21 12.65
CA ILE A 307 -4.30 -7.51 12.99
C ILE A 307 -4.13 -6.25 12.15
N GLY A 308 -4.45 -6.28 10.86
CA GLY A 308 -4.42 -5.10 9.99
C GLY A 308 -5.40 -4.01 10.43
N SER A 309 -6.46 -4.36 11.19
CA SER A 309 -7.33 -3.36 11.81
C SER A 309 -6.69 -2.68 13.02
N LEU A 310 -5.79 -3.36 13.74
CA LEU A 310 -5.21 -2.90 15.01
C LEU A 310 -3.86 -2.21 14.83
N VAL A 311 -3.10 -2.65 13.84
CA VAL A 311 -1.68 -2.34 13.71
C VAL A 311 -1.41 -1.78 12.31
N GLU A 312 -0.52 -0.80 12.27
CA GLU A 312 -0.05 -0.19 11.02
C GLU A 312 0.70 -1.24 10.15
N ILE A 313 0.59 -1.12 8.82
CA ILE A 313 1.04 -2.16 7.87
C ILE A 313 2.54 -2.50 8.02
N TYR A 314 3.40 -1.52 8.26
CA TYR A 314 4.82 -1.74 8.43
C TYR A 314 5.10 -2.54 9.70
N ALA A 315 4.44 -2.21 10.81
CA ALA A 315 4.57 -2.96 12.06
C ALA A 315 4.02 -4.39 11.92
N ALA A 316 2.89 -4.56 11.22
CA ALA A 316 2.31 -5.87 10.96
C ALA A 316 3.23 -6.76 10.10
N ILE A 317 3.85 -6.20 9.05
CA ILE A 317 4.82 -6.94 8.22
C ILE A 317 5.98 -7.45 9.06
N VAL A 318 6.61 -6.58 9.87
CA VAL A 318 7.84 -6.98 10.56
C VAL A 318 7.59 -8.05 11.63
N VAL A 319 6.44 -7.97 12.31
CA VAL A 319 6.12 -8.91 13.39
C VAL A 319 5.53 -10.21 12.84
N LEU A 320 4.60 -10.14 11.88
CA LEU A 320 3.86 -11.32 11.45
C LEU A 320 4.51 -12.08 10.30
N ALA A 321 5.23 -11.41 9.39
CA ALA A 321 5.80 -12.13 8.24
C ALA A 321 6.75 -13.27 8.65
N PRO A 322 7.67 -13.10 9.63
CA PRO A 322 8.55 -14.18 10.10
C PRO A 322 7.80 -15.35 10.74
N LEU A 323 6.60 -15.11 11.28
CA LEU A 323 5.75 -16.14 11.89
C LEU A 323 4.90 -16.86 10.83
N VAL A 324 4.34 -16.11 9.88
CA VAL A 324 3.40 -16.63 8.88
C VAL A 324 4.13 -17.41 7.78
N VAL A 325 5.30 -16.94 7.34
CA VAL A 325 6.06 -17.56 6.22
C VAL A 325 6.39 -19.03 6.48
N PRO A 326 7.02 -19.43 7.61
CA PRO A 326 7.32 -20.83 7.86
C PRO A 326 6.07 -21.71 7.93
N VAL A 327 4.97 -21.21 8.52
CA VAL A 327 3.70 -21.93 8.62
C VAL A 327 3.09 -22.12 7.23
N ALA A 328 3.00 -21.06 6.43
CA ALA A 328 2.43 -21.12 5.09
C ALA A 328 3.23 -22.04 4.15
N SER A 329 4.56 -21.99 4.19
CA SER A 329 5.43 -22.93 3.49
C SER A 329 5.15 -24.38 3.90
N ALA A 330 4.90 -24.62 5.19
CA ALA A 330 4.59 -25.94 5.72
C ALA A 330 3.23 -26.51 5.27
N PHE A 331 2.34 -25.65 4.75
CA PHE A 331 1.07 -26.00 4.08
C PHE A 331 1.17 -25.97 2.54
N GLY A 332 2.37 -25.77 1.98
CA GLY A 332 2.60 -25.77 0.53
C GLY A 332 2.10 -24.52 -0.19
N VAL A 333 1.97 -23.39 0.51
CA VAL A 333 1.62 -22.11 -0.11
C VAL A 333 2.87 -21.50 -0.75
N ASP A 334 2.74 -21.09 -2.01
CA ASP A 334 3.82 -20.40 -2.74
C ASP A 334 4.20 -19.07 -2.05
N PRO A 335 5.49 -18.76 -1.82
CA PRO A 335 5.91 -17.55 -1.12
C PRO A 335 5.48 -16.22 -1.76
N ILE A 336 5.41 -16.17 -3.10
CA ILE A 336 4.92 -14.98 -3.83
C ILE A 336 3.43 -14.82 -3.59
N HIS A 337 2.68 -15.92 -3.74
CA HIS A 337 1.24 -15.91 -3.52
C HIS A 337 0.89 -15.54 -2.07
N GLN A 338 1.63 -16.09 -1.11
CA GLN A 338 1.50 -15.76 0.30
C GLN A 338 1.76 -14.27 0.56
N GLY A 339 2.82 -13.70 -0.02
CA GLY A 339 3.12 -12.27 0.13
C GLY A 339 2.00 -11.37 -0.40
N VAL A 340 1.41 -11.73 -1.54
CA VAL A 340 0.24 -11.03 -2.08
C VAL A 340 -0.96 -11.15 -1.15
N ILE A 341 -1.30 -12.36 -0.68
CA ILE A 341 -2.40 -12.57 0.28
C ILE A 341 -2.17 -11.72 1.53
N PHE A 342 -0.93 -11.71 2.03
CA PHE A 342 -0.54 -11.00 3.23
C PHE A 342 -0.81 -9.50 3.09
N LEU A 343 -0.27 -8.88 2.03
CA LEU A 343 -0.41 -7.45 1.78
C LEU A 343 -1.86 -7.04 1.47
N ALA A 344 -2.57 -7.83 0.66
CA ALA A 344 -3.96 -7.56 0.32
C ALA A 344 -4.89 -7.64 1.56
N ASN A 345 -4.63 -8.54 2.50
CA ASN A 345 -5.37 -8.61 3.76
C ASN A 345 -5.09 -7.43 4.68
N LEU A 346 -3.83 -7.00 4.80
CA LEU A 346 -3.51 -5.82 5.61
C LEU A 346 -4.15 -4.56 5.03
N GLU A 347 -4.20 -4.47 3.70
CA GLU A 347 -4.93 -3.42 3.00
C GLU A 347 -6.42 -3.41 3.38
N ALA A 348 -7.08 -4.57 3.33
CA ALA A 348 -8.47 -4.73 3.76
C ALA A 348 -8.65 -4.42 5.26
N GLY A 349 -7.68 -4.79 6.09
CA GLY A 349 -7.66 -4.57 7.54
C GLY A 349 -7.75 -3.09 7.90
N PHE A 350 -7.17 -2.18 7.11
CA PHE A 350 -7.28 -0.74 7.32
C PHE A 350 -8.71 -0.19 7.25
N LEU A 351 -9.64 -0.96 6.68
CA LEU A 351 -11.05 -0.64 6.58
C LEU A 351 -11.91 -1.43 7.57
N CYS A 352 -11.32 -2.40 8.27
CA CYS A 352 -12.03 -3.30 9.17
C CYS A 352 -12.27 -2.66 10.56
N PRO A 353 -13.51 -2.65 11.08
CA PRO A 353 -13.78 -2.28 12.47
C PRO A 353 -13.16 -3.30 13.44
N PRO A 354 -12.82 -2.91 14.70
CA PRO A 354 -13.15 -1.65 15.37
C PRO A 354 -12.13 -0.52 15.15
N PHE A 355 -10.90 -0.83 14.70
CA PHE A 355 -9.77 0.10 14.75
C PHE A 355 -9.14 0.46 13.40
N GLY A 356 -9.71 0.04 12.26
CA GLY A 356 -9.14 0.25 10.93
C GLY A 356 -8.54 1.66 10.73
N LEU A 357 -7.23 1.72 10.51
CA LEU A 357 -6.47 2.97 10.49
C LEU A 357 -7.05 4.01 9.52
N ASN A 358 -7.49 3.59 8.33
CA ASN A 358 -8.07 4.50 7.35
C ASN A 358 -9.40 5.10 7.85
N LEU A 359 -10.16 4.38 8.68
CA LEU A 359 -11.40 4.90 9.28
C LEU A 359 -11.10 6.07 10.21
N PHE A 360 -10.06 5.96 11.05
CA PHE A 360 -9.63 7.05 11.93
C PHE A 360 -9.06 8.24 11.17
N LEU A 361 -8.20 7.98 10.18
CA LEU A 361 -7.60 9.05 9.39
C LEU A 361 -8.65 9.80 8.57
N SER A 362 -9.62 9.09 8.00
CA SER A 362 -10.77 9.68 7.31
C SER A 362 -11.68 10.46 8.27
N SER A 363 -11.99 9.92 9.45
CA SER A 363 -12.76 10.61 10.49
C SER A 363 -12.10 11.92 10.92
N SER A 364 -10.79 11.89 11.19
CA SER A 364 -9.99 13.06 11.54
C SER A 364 -9.93 14.07 10.39
N ARG A 365 -9.67 13.61 9.16
CA ARG A 365 -9.49 14.49 8.00
C ARG A 365 -10.76 15.22 7.57
N PHE A 366 -11.90 14.55 7.63
CA PHE A 366 -13.19 15.06 7.15
C PHE A 366 -14.11 15.55 8.27
N GLY A 367 -13.68 15.45 9.54
CA GLY A 367 -14.45 15.93 10.69
C GLY A 367 -15.77 15.19 10.88
N LYS A 368 -15.81 13.88 10.58
CA LYS A 368 -17.01 13.05 10.66
C LYS A 368 -16.88 12.02 11.77
N PRO A 369 -17.95 11.69 12.52
CA PRO A 369 -17.91 10.65 13.55
C PRO A 369 -17.40 9.32 12.98
N LEU A 370 -16.54 8.63 13.73
CA LEU A 370 -15.97 7.34 13.32
C LEU A 370 -17.07 6.34 12.94
N THR A 371 -18.16 6.28 13.71
CA THR A 371 -19.31 5.41 13.43
C THR A 371 -19.94 5.67 12.06
N GLN A 372 -20.02 6.95 11.66
CA GLN A 372 -20.53 7.35 10.35
C GLN A 372 -19.56 6.91 9.24
N VAL A 373 -18.26 7.15 9.41
CA VAL A 373 -17.22 6.73 8.45
C VAL A 373 -17.24 5.21 8.29
N THR A 374 -17.23 4.47 9.39
CA THR A 374 -17.28 3.00 9.41
C THR A 374 -18.49 2.45 8.66
N ARG A 375 -19.69 2.95 8.97
CA ARG A 375 -20.92 2.50 8.30
C ARG A 375 -20.88 2.76 6.79
N ASN A 376 -20.29 3.88 6.39
CA ASN A 376 -20.20 4.30 4.99
C ASN A 376 -19.12 3.54 4.22
N THR A 377 -18.03 3.14 4.87
CA THR A 377 -16.95 2.34 4.30
C THR A 377 -17.30 0.85 4.22
N PHE A 378 -18.22 0.37 5.04
CA PHE A 378 -18.57 -1.06 5.12
C PHE A 378 -18.89 -1.74 3.77
N PRO A 379 -19.65 -1.14 2.83
CA PRO A 379 -19.86 -1.75 1.51
C PRO A 379 -18.55 -1.96 0.73
N PHE A 380 -17.60 -1.02 0.85
CA PHE A 380 -16.30 -1.12 0.19
C PHE A 380 -15.41 -2.16 0.87
N LEU A 381 -15.47 -2.27 2.20
CA LEU A 381 -14.80 -3.36 2.94
C LEU A 381 -15.28 -4.73 2.44
N LEU A 382 -16.59 -4.93 2.26
CA LEU A 382 -17.11 -6.20 1.75
C LEU A 382 -16.60 -6.52 0.33
N ILE A 383 -16.51 -5.50 -0.53
CA ILE A 383 -15.99 -5.65 -1.89
C ILE A 383 -14.50 -6.03 -1.86
N ILE A 384 -13.70 -5.33 -1.06
CA ILE A 384 -12.27 -5.59 -0.91
C ILE A 384 -12.03 -6.96 -0.25
N ALA A 385 -12.79 -7.31 0.79
CA ALA A 385 -12.72 -8.63 1.41
C ALA A 385 -13.08 -9.74 0.43
N ALA A 386 -14.10 -9.55 -0.41
CA ALA A 386 -14.42 -10.50 -1.47
C ALA A 386 -13.28 -10.63 -2.50
N ALA A 387 -12.64 -9.52 -2.88
CA ALA A 387 -11.47 -9.54 -3.75
C ALA A 387 -10.31 -10.33 -3.10
N VAL A 388 -10.05 -10.11 -1.81
CA VAL A 388 -9.02 -10.82 -1.04
C VAL A 388 -9.30 -12.32 -0.97
N LEU A 389 -10.55 -12.75 -0.79
CA LEU A 389 -10.91 -14.16 -0.83
C LEU A 389 -10.71 -14.76 -2.23
N LEU A 390 -11.07 -14.03 -3.29
CA LEU A 390 -10.81 -14.47 -4.67
C LEU A 390 -9.32 -14.63 -4.93
N ILE A 391 -8.51 -13.65 -4.52
CA ILE A 391 -7.05 -13.71 -4.60
C ILE A 391 -6.57 -14.97 -3.87
N THR A 392 -6.97 -15.16 -2.62
CA THR A 392 -6.55 -16.28 -1.75
C THR A 392 -6.81 -17.66 -2.37
N TYR A 393 -7.98 -17.87 -2.97
CA TYR A 393 -8.38 -19.20 -3.46
C TYR A 393 -8.09 -19.42 -4.95
N VAL A 394 -7.62 -18.39 -5.66
CA VAL A 394 -7.22 -18.49 -7.06
C VAL A 394 -5.75 -18.09 -7.20
N PRO A 395 -4.80 -19.01 -6.89
CA PRO A 395 -3.36 -18.72 -6.93
C PRO A 395 -2.86 -18.23 -8.29
N TRP A 396 -3.55 -18.59 -9.38
CA TRP A 396 -3.25 -18.10 -10.72
C TRP A 396 -3.30 -16.57 -10.82
N MET A 397 -4.08 -15.88 -9.98
CA MET A 397 -4.10 -14.42 -9.93
C MET A 397 -2.73 -13.85 -9.54
N SER A 398 -2.05 -14.45 -8.57
CA SER A 398 -0.71 -14.01 -8.14
C SER A 398 0.40 -14.65 -8.96
N LEU A 399 0.23 -15.90 -9.40
CA LEU A 399 1.31 -16.68 -10.02
C LEU A 399 1.26 -16.67 -11.55
N GLY A 400 0.14 -16.30 -12.16
CA GLY A 400 -0.05 -16.37 -13.62
C GLY A 400 0.96 -15.51 -14.38
N VAL A 401 1.08 -14.23 -14.00
CA VAL A 401 2.05 -13.29 -14.60
C VAL A 401 3.49 -13.72 -14.32
N VAL A 402 3.77 -14.19 -13.11
CA VAL A 402 5.11 -14.62 -12.69
C VAL A 402 5.57 -15.84 -13.48
N ARG A 403 4.71 -16.86 -13.61
CA ARG A 403 4.98 -18.08 -14.39
C ARG A 403 5.12 -17.79 -15.88
N ALA A 404 4.30 -16.90 -16.43
CA ALA A 404 4.38 -16.50 -17.84
C ALA A 404 5.72 -15.83 -18.19
N LEU A 405 6.35 -15.16 -17.21
CA LEU A 405 7.66 -14.52 -17.37
C LEU A 405 8.83 -15.41 -16.94
N GLY A 406 8.59 -16.66 -16.55
CA GLY A 406 9.63 -17.62 -16.13
C GLY A 406 10.34 -17.24 -14.83
N LYS A 407 9.68 -16.47 -13.95
CA LYS A 407 10.24 -15.98 -12.68
C LYS A 407 9.74 -16.75 -11.43
N SER A 408 9.09 -17.90 -11.62
CA SER A 408 8.51 -18.74 -10.55
C SER A 408 9.43 -19.84 -10.06
#